data_AF-A0A2T6AXB2-F1
#
_entry.id   AF-A0A2T6AXB2-F1
#
_cell.length_a   1.000
_cell.length_b   1.000
_cell.length_c   1.000
_cell.angle_alpha   90.00
_cell.angle_beta   90.00
_cell.angle_gamma   90.00
#
_symmetry.space_group_name_H-M   'P 1'
#
loop_
_entity.id
_entity.type
_entity.pdbx_description
1 polymer ?
#
loop_
_entity_poly.entity_id
_entity_poly.type
_entity_poly.pdbx_seq_one_letter_code
_entity_poly.pdbx_strand_id
1 'polypeptide(L)'
;MRAVLFLLMFAGAASAEPVTWRFSWEGQGGYALRGALRYDAAEVGRIVRETDLSCFVIEGTREGAPVGRWALTELTNETTWRLHFDAGAGAFLVEGDGAWMPQAWNMDGTGDDCGPGGFGFNIGNAAQDLCLDNRLVVASQVDPFRPFPAVRDDKAELPGDACYAPPLLGGLSMDRSQG
;
A
#
# COMPACT_ATOMS: atom_id res chain seq x y z
N MET A 1 -15.74 50.45 31.94
CA MET A 1 -15.48 49.00 31.90
C MET A 1 -15.68 48.52 30.47
N ARG A 2 -14.61 48.14 29.76
CA ARG A 2 -14.66 47.56 28.42
C ARG A 2 -14.63 46.04 28.58
N ALA A 3 -15.73 45.37 28.29
CA ALA A 3 -15.78 43.92 28.20
C ALA A 3 -15.14 43.50 26.87
N VAL A 4 -13.99 42.83 26.94
CA VAL A 4 -13.35 42.21 25.78
C VAL A 4 -13.94 40.81 25.63
N LEU A 5 -14.68 40.60 24.54
CA LEU A 5 -15.25 39.30 24.17
C LEU A 5 -14.14 38.43 23.57
N PHE A 6 -13.71 37.39 24.28
CA PHE A 6 -12.79 36.37 23.76
C PHE A 6 -13.58 35.40 22.88
N LEU A 7 -13.38 35.49 21.56
CA LEU A 7 -13.90 34.55 20.58
C LEU A 7 -12.95 33.35 20.49
N LEU A 8 -13.27 32.25 21.18
CA LEU A 8 -12.55 30.98 21.07
C LEU A 8 -12.89 30.35 19.71
N MET A 9 -12.01 30.50 18.72
CA MET A 9 -12.05 29.69 17.51
C MET A 9 -11.62 28.26 17.85
N PHE A 10 -12.60 27.36 18.04
CA PHE A 10 -12.35 25.93 17.98
C PHE A 10 -12.04 25.56 16.52
N ALA A 11 -10.74 25.55 16.17
CA ALA A 11 -10.28 24.85 14.99
C ALA A 11 -10.51 23.36 15.22
N GLY A 12 -11.61 22.82 14.69
CA GLY A 12 -11.82 21.39 14.64
C GLY A 12 -10.68 20.77 13.85
N ALA A 13 -9.90 19.89 14.47
CA ALA A 13 -9.00 19.03 13.73
C ALA A 13 -9.86 18.23 12.76
N ALA A 14 -9.71 18.50 11.45
CA ALA A 14 -10.25 17.62 10.44
C ALA A 14 -9.64 16.25 10.73
N SER A 15 -10.47 15.31 11.22
CA SER A 15 -10.02 13.94 11.38
C SER A 15 -9.89 13.38 9.97
N ALA A 16 -8.64 13.17 9.56
CA ALA A 16 -8.29 12.26 8.49
C ALA A 16 -9.16 10.99 8.62
N GLU A 17 -9.97 10.67 7.61
CA GLU A 17 -10.79 9.45 7.64
C GLU A 17 -10.02 8.36 6.89
N PRO A 18 -9.34 7.45 7.60
CA PRO A 18 -8.58 6.40 6.96
C PRO A 18 -9.54 5.47 6.20
N VAL A 19 -9.27 5.28 4.91
CA VAL A 19 -9.97 4.32 4.07
C VAL A 19 -9.08 3.11 3.90
N THR A 20 -9.66 1.92 4.12
CA THR A 20 -8.91 0.66 4.05
C THR A 20 -9.53 -0.25 3.01
N TRP A 21 -8.67 -0.90 2.22
CA TRP A 21 -9.08 -1.87 1.22
C TRP A 21 -8.32 -3.17 1.43
N ARG A 22 -9.00 -4.30 1.20
CA ARG A 22 -8.40 -5.63 1.14
C ARG A 22 -8.54 -6.19 -0.25
N PHE A 23 -7.55 -6.94 -0.69
CA PHE A 23 -7.53 -7.51 -2.02
C PHE A 23 -6.99 -8.93 -2.00
N SER A 24 -7.37 -9.68 -3.03
CA SER A 24 -6.92 -11.04 -3.28
C SER A 24 -6.61 -11.20 -4.76
N TRP A 25 -5.56 -11.95 -5.06
CA TRP A 25 -5.08 -12.26 -6.38
C TRP A 25 -4.81 -13.76 -6.44
N GLU A 26 -5.33 -14.41 -7.48
CA GLU A 26 -5.17 -15.85 -7.68
C GLU A 26 -4.21 -16.07 -8.86
N GLY A 27 -3.01 -16.52 -8.59
CA GLY A 27 -2.03 -16.88 -9.61
C GLY A 27 -2.32 -18.25 -10.22
N GLN A 28 -1.44 -18.66 -11.13
CA GLN A 28 -1.38 -20.05 -11.58
C GLN A 28 -0.57 -20.92 -10.60
N GLY A 29 -0.51 -22.24 -10.83
CA GLY A 29 0.38 -23.13 -10.08
C GLY A 29 0.09 -23.25 -8.59
N GLY A 30 -1.14 -22.91 -8.17
CA GLY A 30 -1.57 -22.87 -6.78
C GLY A 30 -1.09 -21.64 -6.00
N TYR A 31 -0.44 -20.67 -6.66
CA TYR A 31 -0.02 -19.43 -6.03
C TYR A 31 -1.21 -18.49 -5.82
N ALA A 32 -1.24 -17.82 -4.68
CA ALA A 32 -2.20 -16.77 -4.38
C ALA A 32 -1.54 -15.67 -3.56
N LEU A 33 -2.09 -14.47 -3.64
CA LEU A 33 -1.64 -13.30 -2.89
C LEU A 33 -2.84 -12.62 -2.26
N ARG A 34 -2.71 -12.23 -1.00
CA ARG A 34 -3.67 -11.36 -0.32
C ARG A 34 -2.94 -10.14 0.18
N GLY A 35 -3.66 -9.03 0.28
CA GLY A 35 -3.07 -7.81 0.79
C GLY A 35 -4.09 -6.80 1.27
N ALA A 36 -3.57 -5.71 1.81
CA ALA A 36 -4.35 -4.57 2.24
C ALA A 36 -3.59 -3.27 2.00
N LEU A 37 -4.34 -2.20 1.75
CA LEU A 37 -3.82 -0.84 1.68
C LEU A 37 -4.68 0.11 2.49
N ARG A 38 -4.07 1.19 2.97
CA ARG A 38 -4.74 2.27 3.69
C ARG A 38 -4.18 3.63 3.28
N TYR A 39 -5.06 4.61 3.14
CA TYR A 39 -4.74 6.02 2.86
C TYR A 39 -5.77 6.93 3.56
N ASP A 40 -5.49 8.23 3.64
CA ASP A 40 -6.46 9.23 4.09
C ASP A 40 -7.31 9.73 2.91
N ALA A 41 -8.64 9.59 2.98
CA ALA A 41 -9.54 10.05 1.92
C ALA A 41 -9.44 11.55 1.63
N ALA A 42 -9.03 12.36 2.61
CA ALA A 42 -8.94 13.82 2.45
C ALA A 42 -7.76 14.26 1.57
N GLU A 43 -6.74 13.40 1.41
CA GLU A 43 -5.46 13.75 0.78
C GLU A 43 -5.32 13.20 -0.64
N VAL A 44 -6.25 12.35 -1.10
CA VAL A 44 -6.10 11.60 -2.36
C VAL A 44 -7.09 12.01 -3.45
N GLY A 45 -6.64 11.89 -4.69
CA GLY A 45 -7.50 11.97 -5.88
C GLY A 45 -8.20 10.65 -6.18
N ARG A 46 -8.75 10.54 -7.40
CA ARG A 46 -9.38 9.29 -7.89
C ARG A 46 -8.40 8.12 -7.92
N ILE A 47 -7.18 8.37 -8.37
CA ILE A 47 -6.11 7.37 -8.42
C ILE A 47 -5.22 7.59 -7.21
N VAL A 48 -5.20 6.61 -6.33
CA VAL A 48 -4.30 6.52 -5.18
C VAL A 48 -2.96 5.99 -5.68
N ARG A 49 -1.88 6.65 -5.29
CA ARG A 49 -0.49 6.34 -5.65
C ARG A 49 0.29 5.78 -4.47
N GLU A 50 1.48 5.28 -4.75
CA GLU A 50 2.39 4.76 -3.73
C GLU A 50 2.72 5.76 -2.60
N THR A 51 2.76 7.07 -2.90
CA THR A 51 3.04 8.14 -1.92
C THR A 51 1.87 8.47 -1.01
N ASP A 52 0.67 8.03 -1.37
CA ASP A 52 -0.56 8.34 -0.66
C ASP A 52 -0.86 7.32 0.45
N LEU A 53 -0.13 6.20 0.46
CA LEU A 53 -0.39 5.10 1.37
C LEU A 53 0.22 5.37 2.75
N SER A 54 -0.61 5.23 3.78
CA SER A 54 -0.16 5.14 5.17
C SER A 54 0.12 3.69 5.58
N CYS A 55 -0.52 2.73 4.92
CA CYS A 55 -0.24 1.31 5.10
C CYS A 55 -0.32 0.51 3.80
N PHE A 56 0.53 -0.51 3.67
CA PHE A 56 0.49 -1.50 2.61
C PHE A 56 1.11 -2.84 3.05
N VAL A 57 0.51 -3.96 2.64
CA VAL A 57 1.06 -5.30 2.88
C VAL A 57 0.57 -6.28 1.83
N ILE A 58 1.44 -7.21 1.45
CA ILE A 58 1.12 -8.38 0.64
C ILE A 58 1.68 -9.66 1.27
N GLU A 59 0.91 -10.73 1.18
CA GLU A 59 1.26 -12.06 1.68
C GLU A 59 0.96 -13.11 0.60
N GLY A 60 1.98 -13.88 0.24
CA GLY A 60 1.89 -14.94 -0.74
C GLY A 60 1.68 -16.31 -0.11
N THR A 61 0.90 -17.13 -0.79
CA THR A 61 0.77 -18.55 -0.50
C THR A 61 0.94 -19.39 -1.76
N ARG A 62 1.26 -20.67 -1.58
CA ARG A 62 1.17 -21.71 -2.60
C ARG A 62 0.45 -22.91 -2.01
N GLU A 63 -0.67 -23.31 -2.60
CA GLU A 63 -1.52 -24.38 -2.09
C GLU A 63 -1.90 -24.16 -0.60
N GLY A 64 -2.08 -22.88 -0.22
CA GLY A 64 -2.39 -22.45 1.15
C GLY A 64 -1.18 -22.37 2.09
N ALA A 65 -0.01 -22.88 1.73
CA ALA A 65 1.22 -22.72 2.52
C ALA A 65 1.85 -21.34 2.28
N PRO A 66 2.27 -20.60 3.31
CA PRO A 66 2.96 -19.31 3.14
C PRO A 66 4.25 -19.46 2.33
N VAL A 67 4.49 -18.56 1.37
CA VAL A 67 5.71 -18.54 0.56
C VAL A 67 6.51 -17.25 0.69
N GLY A 68 5.89 -16.16 1.13
CA GLY A 68 6.55 -14.88 1.29
C GLY A 68 5.59 -13.77 1.71
N ARG A 69 6.16 -12.63 2.07
CA ARG A 69 5.44 -11.43 2.51
C ARG A 69 6.33 -10.21 2.29
N TRP A 70 5.70 -9.08 2.02
CA TRP A 70 6.35 -7.77 2.02
C TRP A 70 5.39 -6.71 2.56
N ALA A 71 5.88 -5.80 3.39
CA ALA A 71 5.11 -4.75 4.04
C ALA A 71 5.76 -3.38 3.90
N LEU A 72 4.96 -2.31 4.00
CA LEU A 72 5.39 -0.93 3.70
C LEU A 72 6.57 -0.44 4.55
N THR A 73 6.71 -0.93 5.78
CA THR A 73 7.86 -0.57 6.65
C THR A 73 9.19 -1.17 6.19
N GLU A 74 9.16 -2.15 5.27
CA GLU A 74 10.34 -2.72 4.62
C GLU A 74 10.79 -1.91 3.39
N LEU A 75 10.06 -0.85 3.03
CA LEU A 75 10.42 0.03 1.91
C LEU A 75 11.78 0.70 2.16
N THR A 76 12.70 0.54 1.21
CA THR A 76 13.97 1.25 1.16
C THR A 76 14.09 2.07 -0.13
N ASN A 77 15.18 2.82 -0.27
CA ASN A 77 15.44 3.60 -1.49
C ASN A 77 15.77 2.70 -2.71
N GLU A 78 16.07 1.44 -2.46
CA GLU A 78 16.42 0.44 -3.47
C GLU A 78 15.21 -0.40 -3.90
N THR A 79 14.09 -0.35 -3.16
CA THR A 79 12.88 -1.10 -3.48
C THR A 79 12.21 -0.57 -4.74
N THR A 80 11.94 -1.43 -5.72
CA THR A 80 11.02 -1.09 -6.79
C THR A 80 9.60 -0.96 -6.24
N TRP A 81 9.09 0.27 -6.24
CA TRP A 81 7.81 0.62 -5.59
C TRP A 81 6.95 1.53 -6.47
N ARG A 82 5.85 0.98 -6.97
CA ARG A 82 4.81 1.69 -7.74
C ARG A 82 3.44 1.11 -7.46
N LEU A 83 2.46 1.99 -7.32
CA LEU A 83 1.08 1.58 -7.07
C LEU A 83 0.10 2.53 -7.74
N HIS A 84 -0.90 1.98 -8.41
CA HIS A 84 -2.01 2.75 -8.98
C HIS A 84 -3.33 2.05 -8.65
N PHE A 85 -4.14 2.68 -7.81
CA PHE A 85 -5.42 2.15 -7.37
C PHE A 85 -6.54 3.16 -7.67
N ASP A 86 -7.53 2.76 -8.47
CA ASP A 86 -8.72 3.57 -8.70
C ASP A 86 -9.70 3.36 -7.54
N ALA A 87 -9.73 4.33 -6.62
CA ALA A 87 -10.59 4.28 -5.44
C ALA A 87 -12.09 4.35 -5.79
N GLY A 88 -12.43 4.92 -6.94
CA GLY A 88 -13.81 4.96 -7.43
C GLY A 88 -14.28 3.62 -8.00
N ALA A 89 -13.38 2.88 -8.65
CA ALA A 89 -13.65 1.54 -9.16
C ALA A 89 -13.45 0.44 -8.09
N GLY A 90 -12.66 0.72 -7.05
CA GLY A 90 -12.24 -0.29 -6.07
C GLY A 90 -11.33 -1.34 -6.69
N ALA A 91 -10.41 -0.95 -7.56
CA ALA A 91 -9.53 -1.87 -8.27
C ALA A 91 -8.15 -1.27 -8.53
N PHE A 92 -7.13 -2.12 -8.56
CA PHE A 92 -5.83 -1.74 -9.07
C PHE A 92 -5.89 -1.54 -10.58
N LEU A 93 -5.17 -0.54 -11.09
CA LEU A 93 -4.94 -0.44 -12.52
C LEU A 93 -4.09 -1.62 -12.98
N VAL A 94 -4.43 -2.16 -14.14
CA VAL A 94 -3.74 -3.26 -14.78
C VAL A 94 -3.14 -2.80 -16.11
N GLU A 95 -2.44 -3.68 -16.83
CA GLU A 95 -1.88 -3.31 -18.12
C GLU A 95 -3.01 -2.82 -19.05
N GLY A 96 -2.75 -1.76 -19.82
CA GLY A 96 -3.74 -1.13 -20.71
C GLY A 96 -4.59 -0.02 -20.08
N ASP A 97 -4.58 0.16 -18.75
CA ASP A 97 -5.34 1.21 -18.04
C ASP A 97 -4.66 2.60 -18.06
N GLY A 98 -3.66 2.79 -18.94
CA GLY A 98 -2.99 4.07 -19.13
C GLY A 98 -1.85 4.37 -18.15
N ALA A 99 -1.40 3.38 -17.38
CA ALA A 99 -0.17 3.44 -16.60
C ALA A 99 0.75 2.29 -17.01
N TRP A 100 1.93 2.61 -17.53
CA TRP A 100 2.98 1.61 -17.77
C TRP A 100 3.36 0.95 -16.44
N MET A 101 3.49 -0.38 -16.39
CA MET A 101 3.85 -1.16 -15.19
C MET A 101 3.14 -0.63 -13.92
N PRO A 102 1.79 -0.74 -13.87
CA PRO A 102 0.98 0.00 -12.90
C PRO A 102 1.23 -0.44 -11.45
N GLN A 103 1.67 -1.69 -11.26
CA GLN A 103 2.03 -2.24 -9.96
C GLN A 103 3.45 -2.78 -10.00
N ALA A 104 4.26 -2.41 -9.01
CA ALA A 104 5.59 -2.95 -8.80
C ALA A 104 5.87 -2.88 -7.29
N TRP A 105 5.69 -4.01 -6.61
CA TRP A 105 5.69 -4.11 -5.15
C TRP A 105 6.86 -4.98 -4.72
N ASN A 106 7.99 -4.34 -4.39
CA ASN A 106 9.25 -5.02 -4.10
C ASN A 106 9.65 -6.01 -5.22
N MET A 107 9.39 -5.61 -6.46
CA MET A 107 9.65 -6.41 -7.65
C MET A 107 9.62 -5.52 -8.89
N ASP A 108 10.65 -5.60 -9.70
CA ASP A 108 10.71 -5.03 -11.04
C ASP A 108 10.09 -5.94 -12.09
N GLY A 109 10.17 -5.56 -13.37
CA GLY A 109 9.65 -6.34 -14.48
C GLY A 109 10.32 -7.71 -14.68
N THR A 110 11.50 -7.93 -14.13
CA THR A 110 12.34 -9.12 -14.34
C THR A 110 12.30 -10.10 -13.16
N GLY A 111 11.92 -9.63 -11.98
CA GLY A 111 11.81 -10.42 -10.77
C GLY A 111 13.16 -10.83 -10.19
N ASP A 112 14.19 -10.01 -10.35
CA ASP A 112 15.54 -10.24 -9.81
C ASP A 112 15.95 -9.26 -8.69
N ASP A 113 15.01 -8.42 -8.24
CA ASP A 113 15.24 -7.37 -7.22
C ASP A 113 14.36 -7.49 -5.96
N CYS A 114 13.59 -8.57 -5.77
CA CYS A 114 12.72 -8.72 -4.59
C CYS A 114 13.45 -9.07 -3.27
N GLY A 115 14.77 -9.22 -3.30
CA GLY A 115 15.66 -9.56 -2.20
C GLY A 115 15.87 -11.07 -1.99
N PRO A 116 17.03 -11.51 -1.45
CA PRO A 116 17.23 -12.88 -0.98
C PRO A 116 16.23 -13.24 0.13
N GLY A 117 15.53 -14.35 -0.02
CA GLY A 117 14.41 -14.73 0.85
C GLY A 117 13.21 -13.76 0.81
N GLY A 118 13.22 -12.78 -0.09
CA GLY A 118 12.18 -11.77 -0.20
C GLY A 118 11.01 -12.19 -1.08
N PHE A 119 10.02 -11.31 -1.12
CA PHE A 119 8.74 -11.52 -1.79
C PHE A 119 8.34 -10.25 -2.52
N GLY A 120 7.83 -10.39 -3.73
CA GLY A 120 7.31 -9.25 -4.47
C GLY A 120 6.24 -9.64 -5.47
N PHE A 121 5.63 -8.62 -6.05
CA PHE A 121 4.59 -8.75 -7.07
C PHE A 121 4.70 -7.60 -8.06
N ASN A 122 4.45 -7.86 -9.34
CA ASN A 122 4.30 -6.80 -10.33
C ASN A 122 3.08 -7.01 -11.24
N ILE A 123 2.78 -5.99 -12.03
CA ILE A 123 2.04 -6.12 -13.28
C ILE A 123 2.93 -5.54 -14.36
N GLY A 124 3.58 -6.41 -15.14
CA GLY A 124 4.31 -6.05 -16.34
C GLY A 124 3.44 -6.14 -17.59
N ASN A 125 4.04 -5.87 -18.75
CA ASN A 125 3.38 -6.01 -20.05
C ASN A 125 3.19 -7.48 -20.47
N ALA A 126 3.92 -8.42 -19.85
CA ALA A 126 3.86 -9.84 -20.17
C ALA A 126 2.86 -10.60 -19.28
N ALA A 127 2.82 -10.28 -17.98
CA ALA A 127 1.99 -10.96 -17.00
C ALA A 127 1.86 -10.13 -15.71
N GLN A 128 0.96 -10.58 -14.84
CA GLN A 128 1.03 -10.28 -13.41
C GLN A 128 1.69 -11.49 -12.73
N ASP A 129 2.71 -11.26 -11.90
CA ASP A 129 3.46 -12.35 -11.30
C ASP A 129 4.11 -12.02 -9.96
N LEU A 130 4.57 -13.08 -9.31
CA LEU A 130 5.29 -13.04 -8.05
C LEU A 130 6.80 -13.16 -8.27
N CYS A 131 7.56 -12.57 -7.36
CA CYS A 131 8.99 -12.83 -7.17
C CYS A 131 9.21 -13.51 -5.82
N LEU A 132 10.10 -14.51 -5.81
CA LEU A 132 10.57 -15.20 -4.61
C LEU A 132 12.08 -15.35 -4.67
N ASP A 133 12.80 -14.88 -3.66
CA ASP A 133 14.26 -15.06 -3.55
C ASP A 133 15.01 -14.57 -4.82
N ASN A 134 14.73 -13.34 -5.26
CA ASN A 134 15.24 -12.75 -6.51
C ASN A 134 14.99 -13.60 -7.76
N ARG A 135 13.87 -14.31 -7.80
CA ARG A 135 13.45 -15.05 -8.98
C ARG A 135 11.98 -14.83 -9.29
N LEU A 136 11.73 -14.45 -10.53
CA LEU A 136 10.43 -14.49 -11.16
C LEU A 136 9.82 -15.90 -11.04
N VAL A 137 8.62 -15.96 -10.47
CA VAL A 137 7.83 -17.18 -10.36
C VAL A 137 6.95 -17.29 -11.60
N VAL A 138 7.53 -17.77 -12.71
CA VAL A 138 6.81 -17.95 -14.00
C VAL A 138 5.55 -18.80 -13.83
N ALA A 139 5.58 -19.80 -12.94
CA ALA A 139 4.41 -20.65 -12.66
C ALA A 139 3.24 -19.92 -12.00
N SER A 140 3.43 -18.70 -11.48
CA SER A 140 2.39 -17.86 -10.88
C SER A 140 1.67 -16.98 -11.91
N GLN A 141 2.25 -16.81 -13.11
CA GLN A 141 1.85 -15.82 -14.10
C GLN A 141 0.40 -15.94 -14.55
N VAL A 142 -0.23 -14.78 -14.71
CA VAL A 142 -1.58 -14.62 -15.26
C VAL A 142 -1.59 -13.47 -16.26
N ASP A 143 -2.65 -13.40 -17.06
CA ASP A 143 -2.84 -12.35 -18.07
C ASP A 143 -2.64 -10.94 -17.47
N PRO A 144 -1.79 -10.07 -18.06
CA PRO A 144 -1.49 -8.75 -17.51
C PRO A 144 -2.70 -7.81 -17.50
N PHE A 145 -3.70 -8.03 -18.37
CA PHE A 145 -4.95 -7.27 -18.47
C PHE A 145 -6.03 -7.80 -17.51
N ARG A 146 -5.76 -8.87 -16.75
CA ARG A 146 -6.75 -9.47 -15.87
C ARG A 146 -7.16 -8.50 -14.75
N PRO A 147 -8.45 -8.23 -14.55
CA PRO A 147 -8.89 -7.32 -13.49
C PRO A 147 -8.38 -7.72 -12.10
N PHE A 148 -7.99 -6.71 -11.32
CA PHE A 148 -7.50 -6.90 -9.95
C PHE A 148 -8.32 -6.06 -8.95
N PRO A 149 -9.51 -6.54 -8.56
CA PRO A 149 -10.41 -5.81 -7.67
C PRO A 149 -9.97 -5.87 -6.20
N ALA A 150 -10.45 -4.91 -5.42
CA ALA A 150 -10.34 -4.85 -3.98
C ALA A 150 -11.73 -4.61 -3.35
N VAL A 151 -11.85 -4.92 -2.06
CA VAL A 151 -13.05 -4.72 -1.27
C VAL A 151 -12.73 -3.73 -0.16
N ARG A 152 -13.54 -2.67 -0.05
CA ARG A 152 -13.41 -1.69 1.03
C ARG A 152 -13.76 -2.35 2.36
N ASP A 153 -12.87 -2.19 3.33
CA ASP A 153 -13.02 -2.72 4.68
C ASP A 153 -12.32 -1.80 5.69
N ASP A 154 -12.98 -0.68 6.01
CA ASP A 154 -12.45 0.35 6.91
C ASP A 154 -12.20 -0.16 8.35
N LYS A 155 -12.70 -1.36 8.69
CA LYS A 155 -12.50 -2.00 9.99
C LYS A 155 -11.35 -3.01 9.99
N ALA A 156 -10.71 -3.26 8.85
CA ALA A 156 -9.62 -4.22 8.77
C ALA A 156 -8.44 -3.78 9.65
N GLU A 157 -8.01 -4.66 10.54
CA GLU A 157 -6.78 -4.49 11.29
C GLU A 157 -5.61 -4.87 10.37
N LEU A 158 -4.67 -3.94 10.22
CA LEU A 158 -3.45 -4.19 9.47
C LEU A 158 -2.32 -4.54 10.44
N PRO A 159 -1.42 -5.47 10.07
CA PRO A 159 -0.22 -5.76 10.84
C PRO A 159 0.61 -4.51 11.14
N GLY A 160 1.33 -4.49 12.25
CA GLY A 160 2.07 -3.29 12.69
C GLY A 160 3.18 -2.84 11.72
N ASP A 161 3.79 -3.78 11.00
CA ASP A 161 4.78 -3.58 9.94
C ASP A 161 4.17 -3.14 8.60
N ALA A 162 2.84 -3.19 8.46
CA ALA A 162 2.17 -2.72 7.26
C ALA A 162 2.04 -1.20 7.22
N CYS A 163 2.11 -0.51 8.37
CA CYS A 163 1.84 0.91 8.48
C CYS A 163 3.09 1.67 8.88
N TYR A 164 3.35 2.82 8.24
CA TYR A 164 4.28 3.76 8.83
C TYR A 164 3.77 4.18 10.20
N ALA A 165 4.67 4.26 11.18
CA ALA A 165 4.31 4.88 12.45
C ALA A 165 3.80 6.31 12.15
N PRO A 166 2.73 6.78 12.81
CA PRO A 166 2.31 8.16 12.68
C PRO A 166 3.54 9.06 12.90
N PRO A 167 3.79 10.07 12.05
CA PRO A 167 4.90 10.97 12.28
C PRO A 167 4.73 11.57 13.67
N LEU A 168 5.63 11.19 14.59
CA LEU A 168 5.72 11.79 15.92
C LEU A 168 6.25 13.21 15.71
N LEU A 169 5.36 14.13 15.33
CA LEU A 169 5.67 15.55 15.36
C LEU A 169 6.00 15.91 16.81
N GLY A 170 7.27 16.25 17.02
CA GLY A 170 7.87 16.50 18.32
C GLY A 170 7.04 17.44 19.19
N GLY A 171 6.32 16.85 20.15
CA GLY A 171 5.78 17.54 21.30
C GLY A 171 6.90 17.91 22.28
N LEU A 172 7.87 18.72 21.84
CA LEU A 172 8.67 19.49 22.78
C LEU A 172 7.75 20.62 23.27
N SER A 173 7.00 20.31 24.32
CA SER A 173 6.49 21.35 25.22
C SER A 173 7.74 22.04 25.76
N MET A 174 8.08 23.22 25.22
CA MET A 174 9.03 24.10 25.87
C MET A 174 8.40 24.50 27.20
N ASP A 175 8.78 23.80 28.26
CA ASP A 175 8.58 24.27 29.61
C ASP A 175 9.41 25.56 29.75
N ARG A 176 8.76 26.70 29.52
CA ARG A 176 9.30 27.99 29.90
C ARG A 176 9.09 28.11 31.40
N SER A 177 9.96 27.43 32.14
CA SER A 177 10.13 27.66 33.57
C SER A 177 10.45 29.13 33.78
N GLN A 178 9.66 29.73 34.66
CA GLN A 178 9.76 31.09 35.14
C GLN A 178 11.18 31.42 35.65
N GLY A 179 11.63 32.63 35.34
CA GLY A 179 12.82 33.28 35.87
C GLY A 179 12.83 34.74 35.44
#